data_AF-A0A1I5EA14-F1
#
_entry.id   AF-A0A1I5EA14-F1
#
_cell.length_a   1.000
_cell.length_b   1.000
_cell.length_c   1.000
_cell.angle_alpha   90.00
_cell.angle_beta   90.00
_cell.angle_gamma   90.00
#
_symmetry.space_group_name_H-M   'P 1'
#
loop_
_entity.id
_entity.type
_entity.pdbx_description
1 polymer ?
#
loop_
_entity_poly.entity_id
_entity_poly.type
_entity_poly.pdbx_seq_one_letter_code
_entity_poly.pdbx_strand_id
1 'polypeptide(L)'
;MEPLDAVLPGRPGAQVLSLPAGTPPHRYVARRADLVLVVLAGDPCLGVGAEPPGRCPAGSVVVCPRGVPWSVAGGGEPARVVAVGAPSGPERTLAALLGPPPLDGAALVAAAADGGLEVVLEPLR
;
A
#
# COMPACT_ATOMS: atom_id res chain seq x y z
N MET A 1 -11.74 30.09 19.69
CA MET A 1 -11.01 28.98 19.04
C MET A 1 -10.78 27.93 20.09
N GLU A 2 -11.63 26.90 20.13
CA GLU A 2 -11.36 25.73 20.97
C GLU A 2 -10.29 24.86 20.31
N PRO A 3 -9.44 24.17 21.08
CA PRO A 3 -8.40 23.33 20.53
C PRO A 3 -9.02 22.13 19.82
N LEU A 4 -8.52 21.83 18.63
CA LEU A 4 -8.93 20.71 17.77
C LEU A 4 -8.40 19.36 18.30
N ASP A 5 -8.38 19.18 19.62
CA ASP A 5 -7.82 18.02 20.33
C ASP A 5 -8.90 17.14 20.96
N ALA A 6 -10.11 17.16 20.41
CA ALA A 6 -11.02 16.03 20.59
C ALA A 6 -10.40 14.80 19.90
N VAL A 7 -10.07 13.77 20.67
CA VAL A 7 -9.62 12.47 20.15
C VAL A 7 -10.78 11.85 19.36
N LEU A 8 -10.80 12.09 18.05
CA LEU A 8 -11.70 11.42 17.11
C LEU A 8 -11.21 9.99 16.84
N PRO A 9 -12.08 8.97 16.82
CA PRO A 9 -11.69 7.63 16.41
C PRO A 9 -11.13 7.65 14.97
N GLY A 10 -9.91 7.13 14.80
CA GLY A 10 -9.34 6.81 13.49
C GLY A 10 -8.54 7.91 12.79
N ARG A 11 -7.58 8.56 13.46
CA ARG A 11 -6.66 9.50 12.81
C ARG A 11 -5.95 8.85 11.61
N PRO A 12 -5.77 9.57 10.49
CA PRO A 12 -4.99 9.06 9.38
C PRO A 12 -3.50 8.95 9.78
N GLY A 13 -2.82 7.94 9.23
CA GLY A 13 -1.37 7.75 9.34
C GLY A 13 -0.72 7.81 7.97
N ALA A 14 0.56 8.19 7.92
CA ALA A 14 1.33 8.23 6.68
C ALA A 14 2.70 7.56 6.84
N GLN A 15 3.13 6.82 5.82
CA GLN A 15 4.45 6.19 5.75
C GLN A 15 5.05 6.38 4.36
N VAL A 16 6.36 6.64 4.31
CA VAL A 16 7.12 6.64 3.06
C VAL A 16 7.65 5.23 2.83
N LEU A 17 7.35 4.70 1.65
CA LEU A 17 7.72 3.39 1.18
C LEU A 17 8.83 3.52 0.15
N SER A 18 9.84 2.66 0.26
CA SER A 18 10.80 2.40 -0.81
C SER A 18 10.37 1.11 -1.50
N LEU A 19 10.06 1.20 -2.79
CA LEU A 19 9.70 0.04 -3.60
C LEU A 19 10.87 -0.28 -4.54
N PRO A 20 11.57 -1.41 -4.35
CA PRO A 20 12.63 -1.82 -5.25
C PRO A 20 12.18 -1.97 -6.71
N ALA A 21 13.11 -1.77 -7.64
CA ALA A 21 12.89 -2.12 -9.04
C ALA A 21 12.57 -3.63 -9.16
N GLY A 22 11.62 -3.97 -10.02
CA GLY A 22 11.24 -5.37 -10.25
C GLY A 22 10.58 -6.08 -9.06
N THR A 23 10.14 -5.37 -8.01
CA THR A 23 9.31 -5.98 -6.96
C THR A 23 8.12 -6.71 -7.60
N PRO A 24 7.92 -8.01 -7.30
CA PRO A 24 6.85 -8.79 -7.91
C PRO A 24 5.47 -8.18 -7.59
N PRO A 25 4.50 -8.35 -8.49
CA PRO A 25 3.20 -7.75 -8.31
C PRO A 25 2.47 -8.49 -7.18
N HIS A 26 2.07 -7.75 -6.15
CA HIS A 26 1.27 -8.26 -5.03
C HIS A 26 -0.07 -7.54 -4.98
N ARG A 27 -1.11 -8.28 -4.60
CA ARG A 27 -2.45 -7.74 -4.42
C ARG A 27 -2.80 -7.74 -2.94
N TYR A 28 -3.36 -6.64 -2.48
CA TYR A 28 -3.68 -6.38 -1.08
C TYR A 28 -5.14 -5.98 -0.93
N VAL A 29 -5.72 -6.23 0.24
CA VAL A 29 -7.02 -5.72 0.66
C VAL A 29 -6.91 -5.15 2.06
N ALA A 30 -7.30 -3.88 2.25
CA ALA A 30 -7.47 -3.30 3.58
C ALA A 30 -8.96 -3.36 3.94
N ARG A 31 -9.37 -4.23 4.87
CA ARG A 31 -10.80 -4.40 5.22
C ARG A 31 -11.37 -3.26 6.06
N ARG A 32 -10.51 -2.59 6.82
CA ARG A 32 -10.91 -1.67 7.89
C ARG A 32 -10.47 -0.23 7.66
N ALA A 33 -9.74 0.05 6.58
CA ALA A 33 -9.25 1.37 6.26
C ALA A 33 -9.19 1.59 4.75
N ASP A 34 -9.31 2.85 4.38
CA ASP A 34 -8.99 3.34 3.05
C ASP A 34 -7.49 3.65 3.01
N LEU A 35 -6.86 3.44 1.86
CA LEU A 35 -5.44 3.73 1.64
C LEU A 35 -5.29 4.67 0.44
N VAL A 36 -4.41 5.66 0.52
CA VAL A 36 -4.03 6.50 -0.62
C VAL A 36 -2.54 6.31 -0.87
N LEU A 37 -2.19 5.99 -2.11
CA LEU A 37 -0.81 5.85 -2.57
C LEU A 37 -0.43 7.07 -3.42
N VAL A 38 0.60 7.79 -3.00
CA VAL A 38 1.12 8.96 -3.72
C VAL A 38 2.53 8.65 -4.20
N VAL A 39 2.75 8.62 -5.52
CA VAL A 39 4.07 8.35 -6.09
C VAL A 39 4.91 9.62 -6.02
N LEU A 40 6.01 9.58 -5.28
CA LEU A 40 6.95 10.70 -5.14
C LEU A 40 8.07 10.66 -6.19
N ALA A 41 8.52 9.45 -6.55
CA ALA A 41 9.61 9.22 -7.50
C ALA A 41 9.49 7.82 -8.11
N GLY A 42 10.04 7.64 -9.33
CA GLY A 42 9.95 6.39 -10.09
C GLY A 42 8.63 6.24 -10.85
N ASP A 43 8.38 5.04 -11.36
CA ASP A 43 7.20 4.68 -12.17
C ASP A 43 6.62 3.29 -11.78
N PRO A 44 6.25 3.06 -10.50
CA PRO A 44 5.69 1.78 -10.08
C PRO A 44 4.40 1.45 -10.84
N CYS A 45 4.05 0.17 -10.89
CA CYS A 45 2.77 -0.25 -11.43
C CYS A 45 1.75 -0.39 -10.29
N LEU A 46 0.67 0.38 -10.34
CA LEU A 46 -0.40 0.37 -9.33
C LEU A 46 -1.75 0.05 -10.00
N GLY A 47 -2.63 -0.65 -9.31
CA GLY A 47 -3.97 -0.99 -9.81
C GLY A 47 -5.01 -1.06 -8.70
N VAL A 48 -6.27 -0.81 -9.04
CA VAL A 48 -7.41 -0.87 -8.12
C VAL A 48 -8.52 -1.71 -8.74
N GLY A 49 -9.18 -2.53 -7.92
CA GLY A 49 -10.21 -3.44 -8.37
C GLY A 49 -9.62 -4.58 -9.18
N ALA A 50 -10.30 -4.95 -10.26
CA ALA A 50 -9.91 -6.04 -11.16
C ALA A 50 -9.04 -5.57 -12.34
N GLU A 51 -8.74 -4.28 -12.43
CA GLU A 51 -7.94 -3.75 -13.52
C GLU A 51 -6.46 -4.17 -13.37
N PRO A 52 -5.79 -4.48 -14.49
CA PRO A 52 -4.35 -4.71 -14.47
C PRO A 52 -3.62 -3.47 -13.92
N PRO A 53 -2.57 -3.65 -13.09
CA PRO A 53 -1.80 -2.51 -12.61
C PRO A 53 -1.13 -1.79 -13.78
N GLY A 54 -1.33 -0.47 -13.84
CA GLY A 54 -0.75 0.42 -14.84
C GLY A 54 0.42 1.22 -14.27
N ARG A 55 1.30 1.73 -15.14
CA ARG A 55 2.40 2.60 -14.69
C ARG A 55 1.87 3.90 -14.11
N CYS A 56 2.35 4.25 -12.93
CA CYS A 56 2.01 5.47 -12.22
C CYS A 56 3.28 6.29 -11.98
N PRO A 57 3.60 7.30 -12.83
CA PRO A 57 4.79 8.12 -12.63
C PRO A 57 4.69 9.00 -11.38
N ALA A 58 5.81 9.62 -11.00
CA ALA A 58 5.86 10.63 -9.95
C ALA A 58 4.75 11.70 -10.13
N GLY A 59 4.05 12.01 -9.03
CA GLY A 59 2.88 12.88 -9.01
C GLY A 59 1.54 12.14 -9.15
N SER A 60 1.54 10.86 -9.52
CA SER A 60 0.31 10.04 -9.51
C SER A 60 -0.22 9.81 -8.10
N VAL A 61 -1.55 9.80 -7.99
CA VAL A 61 -2.29 9.48 -6.75
C VAL A 61 -3.29 8.38 -7.05
N VAL A 62 -3.26 7.31 -6.26
CA VAL A 62 -4.18 6.18 -6.37
C VAL A 62 -4.94 6.04 -5.05
N VAL A 63 -6.26 6.03 -5.14
CA VAL A 63 -7.15 5.79 -3.99
C VAL A 63 -7.52 4.32 -3.97
N CYS A 64 -7.29 3.66 -2.84
CA CYS A 64 -7.55 2.25 -2.59
C CYS A 64 -8.65 2.14 -1.52
N PRO A 65 -9.93 2.08 -1.90
CA PRO A 65 -11.03 2.05 -0.94
C PRO A 65 -11.00 0.78 -0.09
N ARG A 66 -11.51 0.88 1.14
CA ARG A 66 -11.66 -0.25 2.05
C ARG A 66 -12.43 -1.39 1.39
N GLY A 67 -11.93 -2.62 1.58
CA GLY A 67 -12.53 -3.83 1.04
C GLY A 67 -12.36 -4.02 -0.48
N VAL A 68 -11.82 -3.04 -1.20
CA VAL A 68 -11.52 -3.14 -2.62
C VAL A 68 -10.08 -3.63 -2.78
N PRO A 69 -9.82 -4.72 -3.53
CA PRO A 69 -8.47 -5.16 -3.81
C PRO A 69 -7.68 -4.14 -4.62
N TRP A 70 -6.38 -4.01 -4.34
CA TRP A 70 -5.46 -3.16 -5.10
C TRP A 70 -4.11 -3.85 -5.23
N SER A 71 -3.33 -3.46 -6.22
CA SER A 71 -2.04 -4.10 -6.52
C SER A 71 -0.91 -3.08 -6.57
N VAL A 72 0.27 -3.55 -6.17
CA VAL A 72 1.54 -2.81 -6.23
C VAL A 72 2.60 -3.71 -6.84
N ALA A 73 3.35 -3.18 -7.81
CA ALA A 73 4.51 -3.82 -8.39
C ALA A 73 5.62 -2.80 -8.66
N GLY A 74 6.88 -3.25 -8.62
CA GLY A 74 8.03 -2.44 -8.98
C GLY A 74 8.03 -2.13 -10.49
N GLY A 75 8.46 -0.91 -10.83
CA GLY A 75 8.75 -0.52 -12.21
C GLY A 75 10.14 -1.00 -12.66
N GLY A 76 10.66 -0.35 -13.70
CA GLY A 76 12.04 -0.57 -14.16
C GLY A 76 13.09 0.00 -13.21
N GLU A 77 12.72 1.03 -12.44
CA GLU A 77 13.57 1.74 -11.49
C GLU A 77 12.96 1.71 -10.08
N PRO A 78 13.78 1.88 -9.01
CA PRO A 78 13.26 2.03 -7.66
C PRO A 78 12.30 3.22 -7.54
N ALA A 79 11.22 3.03 -6.78
CA ALA A 79 10.20 4.04 -6.57
C ALA A 79 10.09 4.45 -5.11
N ARG A 80 9.62 5.68 -4.88
CA ARG A 80 9.24 6.19 -3.56
C ARG A 80 7.76 6.52 -3.56
N VAL A 81 7.02 5.97 -2.61
CA VAL A 81 5.56 6.12 -2.52
C VAL A 81 5.19 6.54 -1.09
N VAL A 82 4.29 7.49 -0.92
CA VAL A 82 3.64 7.73 0.38
C VAL A 82 2.37 6.90 0.43
N ALA A 83 2.23 6.06 1.46
CA ALA A 83 0.97 5.43 1.80
C ALA A 83 0.31 6.20 2.95
N VAL A 84 -0.95 6.58 2.76
CA VAL A 84 -1.78 7.25 3.78
C VAL A 84 -2.96 6.36 4.11
N GLY A 85 -3.03 5.85 5.34
CA GLY A 85 -4.10 4.98 5.82
C GLY A 85 -5.11 5.73 6.67
N ALA A 86 -6.40 5.51 6.44
CA ALA A 86 -7.50 6.10 7.21
C ALA A 86 -8.58 5.05 7.55
N PRO A 87 -8.69 4.60 8.82
CA PRO A 87 -7.79 4.90 9.95
C PRO A 87 -6.36 4.38 9.74
N SER A 88 -5.40 4.93 10.48
CA SER A 88 -3.99 4.50 10.45
C SER A 88 -3.81 3.00 10.76
N GLY A 89 -2.75 2.40 10.23
CA GLY A 89 -2.32 1.02 10.47
C GLY A 89 -1.75 0.41 9.21
N PRO A 90 -2.56 0.22 8.15
CA PRO A 90 -2.14 -0.47 6.93
C PRO A 90 -0.93 0.14 6.23
N GLU A 91 -0.72 1.46 6.34
CA GLU A 91 0.46 2.12 5.77
C GLU A 91 1.78 1.61 6.39
N ARG A 92 1.76 1.25 7.69
CA ARG A 92 2.93 0.73 8.41
C ARG A 92 3.19 -0.72 8.04
N THR A 93 2.12 -1.49 7.94
CA THR A 93 2.17 -2.87 7.48
C THR A 93 2.72 -2.93 6.07
N LEU A 94 2.20 -2.11 5.15
CA LEU A 94 2.71 -2.03 3.80
C LEU A 94 4.20 -1.65 3.75
N ALA A 95 4.64 -0.72 4.61
CA ALA A 95 6.06 -0.38 4.75
C ALA A 95 6.92 -1.56 5.18
N ALA A 96 6.44 -2.37 6.12
CA ALA A 96 7.13 -3.57 6.58
C ALA A 96 7.19 -4.66 5.50
N LEU A 97 6.11 -4.83 4.73
CA LEU A 97 6.03 -5.86 3.68
C LEU A 97 6.89 -5.54 2.45
N LEU A 98 7.01 -4.26 2.08
CA LEU A 98 7.79 -3.82 0.92
C LEU A 98 9.25 -3.47 1.26
N GLY A 99 9.57 -3.38 2.56
CA GLY A 99 10.93 -3.15 3.03
C GLY A 99 11.84 -4.38 2.85
N PRO A 100 13.16 -4.18 2.73
CA PRO A 100 14.11 -5.28 2.73
C PRO A 100 14.29 -5.91 4.13
N PRO A 101 14.53 -7.23 4.25
CA PRO A 101 14.55 -8.25 3.18
C PRO A 101 13.13 -8.71 2.76
N PRO A 102 12.94 -9.18 1.51
CA PRO A 102 11.65 -9.68 1.06
C PRO A 102 11.22 -10.88 1.91
N LEU A 103 9.97 -10.85 2.38
CA LEU A 103 9.34 -11.96 3.09
C LEU A 103 8.96 -13.06 2.08
N ASP A 104 9.07 -14.32 2.50
CA ASP A 104 8.46 -15.42 1.74
C ASP A 104 6.92 -15.31 1.76
N GLY A 105 6.23 -16.05 0.89
CA GLY A 105 4.78 -15.92 0.71
C GLY A 105 3.97 -16.17 1.98
N ALA A 106 4.44 -17.06 2.87
CA ALA A 106 3.72 -17.37 4.12
C ALA A 106 3.96 -16.29 5.18
N ALA A 107 5.20 -15.83 5.33
CA ALA A 107 5.57 -14.74 6.23
C ALA A 107 4.92 -13.41 5.81
N LEU A 108 4.80 -13.18 4.49
CA LEU A 108 4.12 -12.02 3.92
C LEU A 108 2.63 -12.00 4.28
N VAL A 109 1.93 -13.13 4.13
CA VAL A 109 0.50 -13.25 4.49
C VAL A 109 0.29 -13.05 5.99
N ALA A 110 1.12 -13.67 6.83
CA ALA A 110 1.02 -13.54 8.29
C ALA A 110 1.25 -12.09 8.75
N ALA A 111 2.33 -11.46 8.28
CA ALA A 111 2.65 -10.07 8.63
C ALA A 111 1.60 -9.08 8.11
N ALA A 112 0.99 -9.35 6.95
CA ALA A 112 -0.12 -8.56 6.44
C ALA A 112 -1.32 -8.65 7.38
N ALA A 113 -1.75 -9.87 7.73
CA ALA A 113 -2.94 -10.12 8.52
C ALA A 113 -2.87 -9.47 9.90
N ASP A 114 -1.73 -9.60 10.59
CA ASP A 114 -1.47 -8.97 11.89
C ASP A 114 -1.56 -7.43 11.83
N GLY A 115 -1.24 -6.86 10.67
CA GLY A 115 -1.24 -5.44 10.40
C GLY A 115 -2.54 -4.87 9.82
N GLY A 116 -3.55 -5.70 9.60
CA GLY A 116 -4.83 -5.27 9.01
C GLY A 116 -4.83 -5.14 7.48
N LEU A 117 -3.87 -5.78 6.81
CA LEU A 117 -3.87 -6.02 5.37
C LEU A 117 -4.10 -7.51 5.10
N GLU A 118 -4.75 -7.84 4.00
CA GLU A 118 -4.79 -9.21 3.48
C GLU A 118 -3.99 -9.24 2.19
N VAL A 119 -3.07 -10.21 2.05
CA VAL A 119 -2.39 -10.46 0.77
C VAL A 119 -3.18 -11.50 0.00
N VAL A 120 -3.53 -11.17 -1.24
CA VAL A 120 -4.17 -12.09 -2.18
C VAL A 120 -3.06 -12.71 -3.03
N LEU A 121 -2.76 -13.98 -2.78
CA LEU A 121 -1.69 -14.73 -3.45
C LEU A 121 -2.08 -15.27 -4.84
N GLU A 122 -3.23 -14.88 -5.39
CA GLU A 122 -3.61 -15.29 -6.75
C GLU A 122 -2.63 -14.67 -7.76
N PRO A 123 -2.17 -15.43 -8.77
CA PRO A 123 -1.34 -14.87 -9.83
C PRO A 123 -2.10 -13.75 -10.53
N LEU A 124 -1.53 -12.54 -10.50
CA LEU A 124 -1.98 -11.43 -11.34
C LEU A 124 -1.69 -11.85 -12.79
N ARG A 125 -2.76 -12.20 -13.52
CA ARG A 125 -2.70 -12.61 -14.93
C ARG A 125 -2.45 -11.42 -15.84
#